data_AF-A0A812Z1Q0-F1
#
_entry.id   AF-A0A812Z1Q0-F1
#
_cell.length_a   1.000
_cell.length_b   1.000
_cell.length_c   1.000
_cell.angle_alpha   90.00
_cell.angle_beta   90.00
_cell.angle_gamma   90.00
#
_symmetry.space_group_name_H-M   'P 1'
#
loop_
_entity.id
_entity.type
_entity.pdbx_description
1 polymer ?
#
loop_
_entity_poly.entity_id
_entity_poly.type
_entity_poly.pdbx_seq_one_letter_code
_entity_poly.pdbx_strand_id
1 'polypeptide(L)'
;MAAPIWASSILLLAAAIRQNVDKELAAVPWTVHRSGAFGSEFLRGRNRGGSESELDPERLALYRRGPAIRQPDLGNLSAGCRRQLGGLVEDLEKKCAETQDEAAEKEGIFSCETSAWDLFTWGEALAEALSISSPELEARRRSDVPVPVEAEEALERLASWFQPLANAPRDALLWAGFWDGEPTGRTNKTALLKFADLMERQTLHPSTPLGSLISKWEDLNHCYGTDTRDLMNNFWSFASLSFVAGLALVRQQGVLALVNKEMRGPRRLGESVLARHEIPSIGLAIIEADWAPHVVLVDLKGTCSVTSSFLQSQLLPSVQKLERHFLVDLDSLDSVRLFKPFKRMRWTCVDCAEASGCSLDERLATFLQKELLSKPDGI
;
A
#
# COMPACT_ATOMS: atom_id res chain seq x y z
N MET A 1 30.93 -8.36 -6.17
CA MET A 1 29.68 -8.33 -6.94
C MET A 1 28.70 -7.49 -6.13
N ALA A 2 28.22 -6.39 -6.70
CA ALA A 2 27.47 -5.37 -5.98
C ALA A 2 26.00 -5.81 -5.82
N ALA A 3 25.48 -5.80 -4.59
CA ALA A 3 24.08 -6.03 -4.30
C ALA A 3 23.19 -4.98 -5.01
N PRO A 4 21.98 -5.35 -5.49
CA PRO A 4 21.13 -4.45 -6.26
C PRO A 4 20.51 -3.37 -5.36
N ILE A 5 20.61 -2.11 -5.81
CA ILE A 5 20.19 -0.84 -5.18
C ILE A 5 18.67 -0.75 -4.87
N TRP A 6 17.90 -1.81 -5.14
CA TRP A 6 16.43 -1.82 -5.08
C TRP A 6 15.86 -2.42 -3.78
N ALA A 7 16.52 -3.42 -3.18
CA ALA A 7 16.20 -3.86 -1.81
C ALA A 7 16.46 -2.71 -0.80
N SER A 8 17.38 -1.82 -1.15
CA SER A 8 17.68 -0.60 -0.42
C SER A 8 16.52 0.39 -0.36
N SER A 9 15.42 0.22 -1.11
CA SER A 9 14.36 1.23 -1.26
C SER A 9 13.21 1.08 -0.26
N ILE A 10 12.80 -0.16 0.03
CA ILE A 10 11.95 -0.46 1.20
C ILE A 10 12.83 -0.42 2.46
N LEU A 11 14.10 -0.80 2.34
CA LEU A 11 15.11 -0.48 3.35
C LEU A 11 15.45 1.02 3.43
N LEU A 12 15.08 1.90 2.49
CA LEU A 12 15.28 3.36 2.56
C LEU A 12 14.02 4.04 3.07
N LEU A 13 12.84 3.45 2.88
CA LEU A 13 11.68 3.77 3.70
C LEU A 13 11.98 3.36 5.15
N ALA A 14 12.45 2.13 5.39
CA ALA A 14 12.91 1.64 6.69
C ALA A 14 14.24 2.26 7.21
N ALA A 15 15.08 2.85 6.35
CA ALA A 15 16.31 3.56 6.75
C ALA A 15 16.17 5.07 6.78
N ALA A 16 15.18 5.69 6.13
CA ALA A 16 14.79 7.08 6.38
C ALA A 16 14.12 7.18 7.76
N ILE A 17 13.33 6.16 8.12
CA ILE A 17 12.93 5.77 9.47
C ILE A 17 14.15 5.73 10.42
N ARG A 18 15.27 5.11 10.00
CA ARG A 18 16.53 5.01 10.77
C ARG A 18 17.38 6.29 10.81
N GLN A 19 17.42 7.12 9.76
CA GLN A 19 18.30 8.30 9.66
C GLN A 19 17.80 9.52 10.45
N ASN A 20 16.52 9.57 10.83
CA ASN A 20 16.02 10.57 11.78
C ASN A 20 16.44 10.28 13.23
N VAL A 21 16.95 9.08 13.53
CA VAL A 21 17.47 8.68 14.85
C VAL A 21 18.91 9.18 15.09
N ASP A 22 19.74 9.26 14.05
CA ASP A 22 21.16 9.63 14.21
C ASP A 22 21.41 11.14 14.30
N LYS A 23 20.42 11.99 14.01
CA LYS A 23 20.58 13.46 14.10
C LYS A 23 20.41 14.04 15.51
N GLU A 24 19.92 13.27 16.48
CA GLU A 24 19.82 13.71 17.89
C GLU A 24 20.81 13.03 18.86
N LEU A 25 21.65 12.09 18.39
CA LEU A 25 22.67 11.44 19.24
C LEU A 25 24.05 12.12 19.24
N ALA A 26 24.21 13.25 18.55
CA ALA A 26 25.44 14.01 18.53
C ALA A 26 25.48 15.16 19.55
N ALA A 27 25.01 14.96 20.79
CA ALA A 27 25.17 16.00 21.82
C ALA A 27 25.05 15.54 23.29
N VAL A 28 25.66 14.44 23.74
CA VAL A 28 26.01 14.31 25.19
C VAL A 28 27.25 13.42 25.39
N PRO A 29 28.34 13.92 26.00
CA PRO A 29 29.42 13.08 26.50
C PRO A 29 29.11 12.56 27.92
N TRP A 30 29.57 11.36 28.24
CA TRP A 30 30.36 11.00 29.44
C TRP A 30 30.12 9.58 30.00
N THR A 31 31.26 8.90 30.11
CA THR A 31 31.73 7.92 31.13
C THR A 31 31.03 6.58 31.39
N VAL A 32 31.87 5.57 31.19
CA VAL A 32 31.84 4.20 31.71
C VAL A 32 31.89 4.17 33.25
N HIS A 33 30.99 3.42 33.87
CA HIS A 33 31.31 2.66 35.09
C HIS A 33 30.54 1.33 35.15
N ARG A 34 31.28 0.23 35.33
CA ARG A 34 30.80 -1.11 35.68
C ARG A 34 30.43 -1.18 37.17
N SER A 35 29.38 -1.93 37.52
CA SER A 35 29.39 -3.13 38.40
C SER A 35 28.07 -3.35 39.18
N GLY A 36 27.66 -4.62 39.31
CA GLY A 36 27.19 -5.22 40.58
C GLY A 36 25.71 -5.21 40.97
N ALA A 37 25.05 -6.36 40.76
CA ALA A 37 24.08 -7.13 41.59
C ALA A 37 23.18 -6.50 42.70
N PHE A 38 22.05 -7.22 42.91
CA PHE A 38 21.17 -7.38 44.10
C PHE A 38 19.79 -6.65 44.16
N GLY A 39 18.72 -7.46 44.27
CA GLY A 39 17.90 -7.52 45.51
C GLY A 39 16.51 -6.86 45.55
N SER A 40 15.48 -7.67 45.24
CA SER A 40 14.19 -7.88 45.96
C SER A 40 13.36 -6.75 46.61
N GLU A 41 12.05 -6.86 46.35
CA GLU A 41 10.89 -6.53 47.21
C GLU A 41 10.50 -5.07 47.46
N PHE A 42 9.42 -4.63 46.78
CA PHE A 42 8.38 -3.83 47.43
C PHE A 42 7.01 -4.03 46.76
N LEU A 43 6.19 -4.92 47.33
CA LEU A 43 4.76 -4.97 47.06
C LEU A 43 4.03 -3.96 47.97
N ARG A 44 3.29 -3.01 47.39
CA ARG A 44 1.89 -2.67 47.80
C ARG A 44 1.32 -1.49 47.01
N GLY A 45 0.36 -1.82 46.15
CA GLY A 45 -0.98 -1.24 46.21
C GLY A 45 -1.25 0.04 45.42
N ARG A 46 -1.93 -0.10 44.28
CA ARG A 46 -3.27 0.51 44.11
C ARG A 46 -3.98 -0.05 42.87
N ASN A 47 -5.04 -0.81 43.13
CA ASN A 47 -6.11 -1.06 42.18
C ASN A 47 -6.84 0.26 41.86
N ARG A 48 -6.88 0.63 40.59
CA ARG A 48 -8.02 1.32 39.97
C ARG A 48 -8.25 0.67 38.62
N GLY A 49 -9.36 -0.06 38.52
CA GLY A 49 -9.76 -0.79 37.34
C GLY A 49 -10.01 0.16 36.17
N GLY A 50 -9.14 0.06 35.17
CA GLY A 50 -9.52 0.24 33.78
C GLY A 50 -9.75 -1.15 33.21
N SER A 51 -10.83 -1.32 32.46
CA SER A 51 -11.15 -2.55 31.73
C SER A 51 -9.94 -3.01 30.93
N GLU A 52 -9.39 -4.16 31.27
CA GLU A 52 -8.52 -4.94 30.39
C GLU A 52 -9.32 -5.22 29.11
N SER A 53 -9.13 -4.40 28.09
CA SER A 53 -9.41 -4.83 26.73
C SER A 53 -8.29 -5.79 26.36
N GLU A 54 -8.49 -7.07 26.69
CA GLU A 54 -7.70 -8.15 26.13
C GLU A 54 -7.73 -8.03 24.60
N LEU A 55 -6.63 -7.53 24.05
CA LEU A 55 -6.27 -7.77 22.66
C LEU A 55 -6.20 -9.28 22.48
N ASP A 56 -7.06 -9.80 21.60
CA ASP A 56 -7.18 -11.23 21.30
C ASP A 56 -5.79 -11.86 21.02
N PRO A 57 -5.25 -12.64 21.97
CA PRO A 57 -3.95 -13.27 21.85
C PRO A 57 -3.88 -14.26 20.68
N GLU A 58 -5.02 -14.73 20.15
CA GLU A 58 -5.05 -15.65 19.01
C GLU A 58 -4.53 -15.02 17.72
N ARG A 59 -4.77 -13.72 17.49
CA ARG A 59 -4.38 -13.03 16.25
C ARG A 59 -2.88 -12.76 16.13
N LEU A 60 -2.22 -12.49 17.25
CA LEU A 60 -0.76 -12.37 17.32
C LEU A 60 -0.07 -13.74 17.46
N ALA A 61 -0.73 -14.73 18.08
CA ALA A 61 -0.25 -16.11 18.10
C ALA A 61 -0.30 -16.80 16.73
N LEU A 62 -1.17 -16.33 15.81
CA LEU A 62 -1.21 -16.76 14.40
C LEU A 62 0.09 -16.47 13.65
N TYR A 63 0.82 -15.41 14.03
CA TYR A 63 2.14 -15.08 13.47
C TYR A 63 3.28 -15.88 14.13
N ARG A 64 3.12 -16.30 15.41
CA ARG A 64 4.14 -17.06 16.18
C ARG A 64 4.22 -18.55 15.85
N ARG A 65 3.28 -19.09 15.08
CA ARG A 65 3.40 -20.46 14.57
C ARG A 65 4.12 -20.38 13.24
N GLY A 66 5.38 -20.83 13.19
CA GLY A 66 6.10 -21.09 11.94
C GLY A 66 5.26 -21.93 10.95
N PRO A 67 5.68 -22.01 9.68
CA PRO A 67 4.81 -22.09 8.51
C PRO A 67 4.16 -23.48 8.37
N ALA A 68 3.11 -23.74 9.16
CA ALA A 68 2.01 -24.49 8.61
C ALA A 68 1.27 -23.54 7.67
N ILE A 69 1.76 -23.49 6.42
CA ILE A 69 1.18 -22.77 5.29
C ILE A 69 -0.34 -22.91 5.37
N ARG A 70 -1.05 -21.85 5.79
CA ARG A 70 -2.48 -21.76 5.50
C ARG A 70 -2.60 -21.25 4.09
N GLN A 71 -2.21 -22.09 3.13
CA GLN A 71 -2.70 -21.95 1.77
C GLN A 71 -4.21 -21.80 1.91
N PRO A 72 -4.79 -20.73 1.32
CA PRO A 72 -6.23 -20.58 1.34
C PRO A 72 -6.88 -21.89 0.91
N ASP A 73 -7.94 -22.31 1.59
CA ASP A 73 -8.67 -23.50 1.14
C ASP A 73 -9.27 -23.21 -0.23
N LEU A 74 -8.59 -23.66 -1.28
CA LEU A 74 -9.01 -23.48 -2.66
C LEU A 74 -10.21 -24.37 -3.00
N GLY A 75 -10.58 -25.32 -2.13
CA GLY A 75 -11.66 -26.29 -2.36
C GLY A 75 -13.01 -25.64 -2.61
N ASN A 76 -13.26 -24.47 -2.01
CA ASN A 76 -14.51 -23.71 -2.15
C ASN A 76 -14.52 -22.77 -3.36
N LEU A 77 -13.41 -22.64 -4.08
CA LEU A 77 -13.31 -21.74 -5.22
C LEU A 77 -13.92 -22.36 -6.48
N SER A 78 -14.58 -21.51 -7.28
CA SER A 78 -15.05 -21.90 -8.61
C SER A 78 -13.89 -22.46 -9.46
N ALA A 79 -14.17 -23.40 -10.36
CA ALA A 79 -13.13 -23.97 -11.23
C ALA A 79 -12.41 -22.88 -12.05
N GLY A 80 -13.15 -21.86 -12.50
CA GLY A 80 -12.60 -20.70 -13.18
C GLY A 80 -11.64 -19.91 -12.30
N CYS A 81 -12.01 -19.63 -11.04
CA CYS A 81 -11.13 -18.91 -10.11
C CYS A 81 -9.90 -19.71 -9.74
N ARG A 82 -10.03 -21.01 -9.44
CA ARG A 82 -8.87 -21.87 -9.13
C ARG A 82 -7.84 -21.85 -10.23
N ARG A 83 -8.28 -21.94 -11.49
CA ARG A 83 -7.41 -21.87 -12.66
C ARG A 83 -6.69 -20.52 -12.75
N GLN A 84 -7.42 -19.41 -12.62
CA GLN A 84 -6.85 -18.06 -12.72
C GLN A 84 -5.88 -17.75 -11.57
N LEU A 85 -6.29 -18.05 -10.33
CA LEU A 85 -5.49 -17.81 -9.13
C LEU A 85 -4.25 -18.70 -9.11
N GLY A 86 -4.41 -20.01 -9.34
CA GLY A 86 -3.29 -20.95 -9.38
C GLY A 86 -2.27 -20.56 -10.46
N GLY A 87 -2.74 -20.22 -11.65
CA GLY A 87 -1.87 -19.75 -12.73
C GLY A 87 -1.13 -18.45 -12.42
N LEU A 88 -1.80 -17.49 -11.78
CA LEU A 88 -1.14 -16.24 -11.35
C LEU A 88 -0.08 -16.52 -10.29
N VAL A 89 -0.38 -17.39 -9.32
CA VAL A 89 0.57 -17.79 -8.28
C VAL A 89 1.80 -18.47 -8.92
N GLU A 90 1.62 -19.43 -9.82
CA GLU A 90 2.73 -20.09 -10.55
C GLU A 90 3.61 -19.08 -11.30
N ASP A 91 3.02 -18.07 -11.95
CA ASP A 91 3.80 -17.03 -12.62
C ASP A 91 4.56 -16.13 -11.63
N LEU A 92 3.94 -15.80 -10.48
CA LEU A 92 4.58 -15.02 -9.41
C LEU A 92 5.73 -15.79 -8.78
N GLU A 93 5.58 -17.09 -8.53
CA GLU A 93 6.63 -17.99 -8.06
C GLU A 93 7.82 -17.98 -9.01
N LYS A 94 7.55 -18.11 -10.32
CA LYS A 94 8.59 -18.03 -11.34
C LYS A 94 9.30 -16.68 -11.32
N LYS A 95 8.58 -15.57 -11.16
CA LYS A 95 9.19 -14.24 -11.05
C LYS A 95 10.02 -14.08 -9.79
N CYS A 96 9.56 -14.61 -8.68
CA CYS A 96 10.37 -14.68 -7.47
C CYS A 96 11.68 -15.45 -7.74
N ALA A 97 11.61 -16.64 -8.32
CA ALA A 97 12.79 -17.47 -8.60
C ALA A 97 13.78 -16.80 -9.57
N GLU A 98 13.30 -16.06 -10.57
CA GLU A 98 14.14 -15.28 -11.51
C GLU A 98 14.97 -14.17 -10.82
N THR A 99 14.55 -13.71 -9.64
CA THR A 99 15.18 -12.60 -8.92
C THR A 99 16.05 -13.02 -7.74
N GLN A 100 15.97 -14.28 -7.32
CA GLN A 100 16.74 -14.79 -6.18
C GLN A 100 18.13 -15.24 -6.60
N ASP A 101 19.09 -15.01 -5.71
CA ASP A 101 20.42 -15.62 -5.82
C ASP A 101 20.31 -17.10 -5.41
N GLU A 102 20.81 -18.02 -6.24
CA GLU A 102 20.62 -19.48 -6.06
C GLU A 102 21.09 -20.01 -4.69
N ALA A 103 21.87 -19.23 -3.95
CA ALA A 103 22.35 -19.56 -2.61
C ALA A 103 21.25 -19.47 -1.53
N ALA A 104 20.31 -18.53 -1.63
CA ALA A 104 19.25 -18.33 -0.62
C ALA A 104 18.18 -19.44 -0.64
N GLU A 105 17.95 -20.03 -1.82
CA GLU A 105 17.01 -21.15 -2.00
C GLU A 105 17.59 -22.47 -1.45
N LYS A 106 18.91 -22.68 -1.55
CA LYS A 106 19.60 -23.91 -1.13
C LYS A 106 19.67 -24.10 0.39
N GLU A 107 19.52 -23.05 1.18
CA GLU A 107 19.53 -23.11 2.64
C GLU A 107 18.14 -23.46 3.25
N GLY A 108 17.08 -23.56 2.43
CA GLY A 108 15.73 -23.93 2.89
C GLY A 108 15.04 -22.86 3.74
N ILE A 109 15.60 -21.65 3.79
CA ILE A 109 15.10 -20.51 4.58
C ILE A 109 13.96 -19.78 3.85
N PHE A 110 13.86 -19.94 2.53
CA PHE A 110 12.93 -19.22 1.67
C PHE A 110 12.31 -20.13 0.61
N SER A 111 11.00 -19.98 0.40
CA SER A 111 10.26 -20.64 -0.68
C SER A 111 9.48 -19.59 -1.47
N CYS A 112 9.74 -19.50 -2.77
CA CYS A 112 8.99 -18.63 -3.67
C CYS A 112 7.49 -18.97 -3.72
N GLU A 113 7.14 -20.25 -3.57
CA GLU A 113 5.75 -20.72 -3.41
C GLU A 113 5.12 -20.07 -2.18
N THR A 114 5.77 -20.18 -1.02
CA THR A 114 5.24 -19.59 0.22
C THR A 114 5.10 -18.08 0.09
N SER A 115 6.12 -17.42 -0.46
CA SER A 115 6.12 -15.96 -0.63
C SER A 115 5.03 -15.50 -1.61
N ALA A 116 4.78 -16.21 -2.71
CA ALA A 116 3.70 -15.88 -3.62
C ALA A 116 2.32 -16.02 -2.95
N TRP A 117 2.11 -17.06 -2.14
CA TRP A 117 0.87 -17.27 -1.38
C TRP A 117 0.66 -16.26 -0.24
N ASP A 118 1.74 -15.73 0.34
CA ASP A 118 1.64 -14.70 1.39
C ASP A 118 0.93 -13.44 0.91
N LEU A 119 1.04 -13.10 -0.38
CA LEU A 119 0.30 -11.98 -0.97
C LEU A 119 -1.22 -12.14 -0.85
N PHE A 120 -1.72 -13.38 -1.01
CA PHE A 120 -3.14 -13.68 -0.95
C PHE A 120 -3.62 -14.02 0.47
N THR A 121 -2.72 -14.48 1.33
CA THR A 121 -3.05 -14.92 2.69
C THR A 121 -2.92 -13.77 3.69
N TRP A 122 -1.88 -12.96 3.55
CA TRP A 122 -1.45 -11.96 4.54
C TRP A 122 -1.32 -10.56 3.98
N GLY A 123 -1.62 -10.31 2.70
CA GLY A 123 -1.36 -9.02 2.04
C GLY A 123 -1.90 -7.79 2.76
N GLU A 124 -3.09 -7.85 3.41
CA GLU A 124 -3.59 -6.73 4.23
C GLU A 124 -2.75 -6.54 5.50
N ALA A 125 -2.42 -7.61 6.22
CA ALA A 125 -1.61 -7.56 7.43
C ALA A 125 -0.17 -7.11 7.14
N LEU A 126 0.40 -7.53 6.01
CA LEU A 126 1.71 -7.10 5.53
C LEU A 126 1.70 -5.61 5.15
N ALA A 127 0.66 -5.15 4.47
CA ALA A 127 0.49 -3.73 4.17
C ALA A 127 0.33 -2.89 5.45
N GLU A 128 -0.41 -3.39 6.43
CA GLU A 128 -0.57 -2.76 7.74
C GLU A 128 0.73 -2.74 8.53
N ALA A 129 1.51 -3.82 8.53
CA ALA A 129 2.81 -3.87 9.20
C ALA A 129 3.80 -2.83 8.62
N LEU A 130 3.75 -2.59 7.30
CA LEU A 130 4.49 -1.50 6.64
C LEU A 130 3.90 -0.10 6.92
N SER A 131 2.68 -0.03 7.45
CA SER A 131 1.98 1.22 7.79
C SER A 131 2.30 1.74 9.20
N ILE A 132 3.05 0.97 9.99
CA ILE A 132 3.42 1.33 11.36
C ILE A 132 4.64 2.25 11.31
N SER A 133 4.49 3.45 11.85
CA SER A 133 5.56 4.44 11.90
C SER A 133 6.80 3.93 12.65
N SER A 134 8.01 4.34 12.20
CA SER A 134 9.28 4.06 12.92
C SER A 134 9.21 4.26 14.44
N PRO A 135 8.61 5.36 14.95
CA PRO A 135 8.61 5.64 16.39
C PRO A 135 7.67 4.71 17.17
N GLU A 136 6.58 4.23 16.56
CA GLU A 136 5.69 3.22 17.16
C GLU A 136 6.29 1.82 17.12
N LEU A 137 7.05 1.50 16.06
CA LEU A 137 7.86 0.29 16.01
C LEU A 137 8.94 0.32 17.11
N GLU A 138 9.56 1.48 17.34
CA GLU A 138 10.48 1.70 18.46
C GLU A 138 9.81 1.63 19.83
N ALA A 139 8.61 2.22 20.00
CA ALA A 139 7.85 2.13 21.24
C ALA A 139 7.42 0.68 21.53
N ARG A 140 7.04 -0.07 20.50
CA ARG A 140 6.76 -1.51 20.60
C ARG A 140 8.01 -2.34 20.89
N ARG A 141 9.19 -1.99 20.35
CA ARG A 141 10.49 -2.60 20.70
C ARG A 141 10.94 -2.28 22.13
N ARG A 142 10.53 -1.14 22.69
CA ARG A 142 10.78 -0.77 24.11
C ARG A 142 9.79 -1.42 25.07
N SER A 143 8.61 -1.83 24.59
CA SER A 143 7.77 -2.78 25.31
C SER A 143 8.34 -4.18 25.06
N ASP A 144 8.37 -5.08 26.04
CA ASP A 144 8.87 -6.46 25.87
C ASP A 144 7.99 -7.34 24.95
N VAL A 145 7.29 -6.75 23.97
CA VAL A 145 6.49 -7.44 22.96
C VAL A 145 7.37 -7.66 21.73
N PRO A 146 7.83 -8.89 21.46
CA PRO A 146 8.65 -9.18 20.29
C PRO A 146 7.81 -8.93 19.03
N VAL A 147 8.24 -7.99 18.18
CA VAL A 147 7.90 -8.06 16.76
C VAL A 147 8.61 -9.31 16.24
N PRO A 148 7.90 -10.32 15.71
CA PRO A 148 8.54 -11.53 15.25
C PRO A 148 9.52 -11.16 14.14
N VAL A 149 10.80 -11.45 14.33
CA VAL A 149 11.88 -11.27 13.33
C VAL A 149 11.47 -11.86 11.97
N GLU A 150 10.68 -12.94 12.01
CA GLU A 150 10.10 -13.64 10.86
C GLU A 150 9.17 -12.76 10.00
N ALA A 151 8.48 -11.78 10.58
CA ALA A 151 7.59 -10.85 9.87
C ALA A 151 8.38 -9.82 9.05
N GLU A 152 9.41 -9.26 9.68
CA GLU A 152 10.31 -8.29 9.07
C GLU A 152 11.09 -8.96 7.92
N GLU A 153 11.61 -10.17 8.14
CA GLU A 153 12.26 -10.96 7.10
C GLU A 153 11.30 -11.38 5.96
N ALA A 154 10.04 -11.73 6.25
CA ALA A 154 9.05 -12.01 5.21
C ALA A 154 8.73 -10.77 4.36
N LEU A 155 8.62 -9.60 5.00
CA LEU A 155 8.40 -8.32 4.33
C LEU A 155 9.59 -7.91 3.47
N GLU A 156 10.82 -8.01 3.97
CA GLU A 156 12.03 -7.74 3.20
C GLU A 156 12.15 -8.65 1.97
N ARG A 157 11.80 -9.93 2.14
CA ARG A 157 11.83 -10.89 1.04
C ARG A 157 10.79 -10.55 -0.01
N LEU A 158 9.53 -10.35 0.37
CA LEU A 158 8.46 -9.92 -0.54
C LEU A 158 8.82 -8.62 -1.26
N ALA A 159 9.29 -7.62 -0.51
CA ALA A 159 9.75 -6.35 -1.02
C ALA A 159 10.81 -6.50 -2.12
N SER A 160 11.78 -7.40 -1.94
CA SER A 160 12.93 -7.49 -2.84
C SER A 160 12.57 -8.00 -4.24
N TRP A 161 11.64 -8.95 -4.37
CA TRP A 161 11.25 -9.52 -5.66
C TRP A 161 9.93 -8.99 -6.21
N PHE A 162 8.97 -8.62 -5.35
CA PHE A 162 7.63 -8.22 -5.78
C PHE A 162 7.56 -6.74 -6.15
N GLN A 163 8.27 -5.86 -5.43
CA GLN A 163 8.28 -4.42 -5.71
C GLN A 163 8.65 -4.07 -7.16
N PRO A 164 9.70 -4.69 -7.77
CA PRO A 164 10.01 -4.46 -9.18
C PRO A 164 8.88 -4.83 -10.15
N LEU A 165 8.03 -5.80 -9.78
CA LEU A 165 6.88 -6.19 -10.60
C LEU A 165 5.77 -5.14 -10.54
N ALA A 166 5.56 -4.53 -9.37
CA ALA A 166 4.56 -3.49 -9.19
C ALA A 166 5.00 -2.15 -9.77
N ASN A 167 6.30 -1.82 -9.79
CA ASN A 167 6.79 -0.52 -10.25
C ASN A 167 6.34 -0.16 -11.67
N ALA A 168 5.89 1.09 -11.86
CA ALA A 168 5.70 1.65 -13.19
C ALA A 168 7.06 2.04 -13.82
N PRO A 169 7.34 1.60 -15.06
CA PRO A 169 8.48 2.08 -15.84
C PRO A 169 8.49 3.60 -16.13
N ARG A 170 7.33 4.26 -16.09
CA ARG A 170 7.14 5.71 -16.29
C ARG A 170 6.25 6.28 -15.20
N ASP A 171 5.99 7.59 -15.26
CA ASP A 171 5.01 8.24 -14.38
C ASP A 171 3.68 7.46 -14.34
N ALA A 172 3.14 7.26 -13.14
CA ALA A 172 1.94 6.47 -12.99
C ALA A 172 0.64 7.27 -13.15
N LEU A 173 -0.41 6.55 -13.55
CA LEU A 173 -1.81 6.94 -13.58
C LEU A 173 -2.63 5.92 -12.79
N LEU A 174 -3.46 6.41 -11.88
CA LEU A 174 -4.42 5.61 -11.12
C LEU A 174 -5.79 5.67 -11.80
N TRP A 175 -6.61 4.65 -11.63
CA TRP A 175 -7.92 4.64 -12.27
C TRP A 175 -8.97 3.81 -11.54
N ALA A 176 -10.24 4.18 -11.74
CA ALA A 176 -11.38 3.39 -11.31
C ALA A 176 -12.52 3.46 -12.33
N GLY A 177 -13.08 2.31 -12.68
CA GLY A 177 -14.31 2.23 -13.44
C GLY A 177 -14.15 2.25 -14.96
N PHE A 178 -13.07 1.64 -15.46
CA PHE A 178 -12.90 1.37 -16.89
C PHE A 178 -13.04 -0.13 -17.17
N TRP A 179 -13.92 -0.50 -18.09
CA TRP A 179 -14.16 -1.91 -18.47
C TRP A 179 -14.67 -2.01 -19.91
N ASP A 180 -14.41 -3.15 -20.55
CA ASP A 180 -14.85 -3.38 -21.93
C ASP A 180 -16.36 -3.71 -21.98
N GLY A 181 -17.04 -3.26 -23.04
CA GLY A 181 -18.48 -3.47 -23.23
C GLY A 181 -19.39 -2.27 -22.90
N GLU A 182 -18.83 -1.09 -22.60
CA GLU A 182 -19.61 0.14 -22.43
C GLU A 182 -20.05 0.75 -23.78
N PRO A 183 -21.32 1.23 -23.92
CA PRO A 183 -21.85 1.75 -25.18
C PRO A 183 -21.16 3.03 -25.68
N THR A 184 -20.72 3.89 -24.77
CA THR A 184 -20.20 5.23 -25.10
C THR A 184 -18.73 5.20 -25.50
N GLY A 185 -18.03 4.08 -25.33
CA GLY A 185 -16.62 3.87 -25.69
C GLY A 185 -15.59 4.68 -24.88
N ARG A 186 -15.99 5.81 -24.29
CA ARG A 186 -15.16 6.72 -23.50
C ARG A 186 -14.65 6.11 -22.19
N THR A 187 -15.36 5.10 -21.70
CA THR A 187 -15.21 4.49 -20.38
C THR A 187 -14.64 3.06 -20.46
N ASN A 188 -14.17 2.64 -21.64
CA ASN A 188 -13.55 1.33 -21.81
C ASN A 188 -12.04 1.36 -21.53
N LYS A 189 -11.44 0.17 -21.39
CA LYS A 189 -10.00 0.07 -21.11
C LYS A 189 -9.15 0.61 -22.25
N THR A 190 -9.62 0.51 -23.50
CA THR A 190 -8.89 1.03 -24.66
C THR A 190 -8.75 2.56 -24.60
N ALA A 191 -9.81 3.28 -24.22
CA ALA A 191 -9.79 4.73 -24.05
C ALA A 191 -8.87 5.15 -22.90
N LEU A 192 -8.93 4.43 -21.76
CA LEU A 192 -8.01 4.62 -20.64
C LEU A 192 -6.55 4.50 -21.08
N LEU A 193 -6.18 3.43 -21.77
CA LEU A 193 -4.81 3.16 -22.18
C LEU A 193 -4.32 4.18 -23.21
N LYS A 194 -5.14 4.52 -24.22
CA LYS A 194 -4.81 5.58 -25.17
C LYS A 194 -4.57 6.92 -24.48
N PHE A 195 -5.39 7.26 -23.49
CA PHE A 195 -5.22 8.49 -22.73
C PHE A 195 -4.00 8.46 -21.82
N ALA A 196 -3.70 7.31 -21.21
CA ALA A 196 -2.48 7.11 -20.45
C ALA A 196 -1.24 7.32 -21.34
N ASP A 197 -1.24 6.77 -22.56
CA ASP A 197 -0.18 6.98 -23.55
C ASP A 197 -0.02 8.47 -23.93
N LEU A 198 -1.12 9.19 -24.16
CA LEU A 198 -1.10 10.63 -24.42
C LEU A 198 -0.52 11.44 -23.26
N MET A 199 -0.74 10.99 -22.03
CA MET A 199 -0.18 11.59 -20.82
C MET A 199 1.25 11.11 -20.53
N GLU A 200 1.80 10.20 -21.35
CA GLU A 200 3.06 9.49 -21.13
C GLU A 200 3.13 8.73 -19.80
N ARG A 201 1.97 8.22 -19.35
CA ARG A 201 1.79 7.56 -18.06
C ARG A 201 1.42 6.09 -18.18
N GLN A 202 1.63 5.35 -17.10
CA GLN A 202 1.34 3.92 -17.01
C GLN A 202 0.48 3.58 -15.79
N THR A 203 -0.35 2.56 -15.91
CA THR A 203 -1.23 2.10 -14.83
C THR A 203 -0.63 0.89 -14.11
N LEU A 204 -0.95 0.66 -12.83
CA LEU A 204 -0.57 -0.57 -12.14
C LEU A 204 -1.00 -1.79 -12.98
N HIS A 205 -2.28 -1.82 -13.31
CA HIS A 205 -2.87 -2.81 -14.18
C HIS A 205 -3.53 -2.12 -15.38
N PRO A 206 -3.15 -2.46 -16.63
CA PRO A 206 -2.29 -3.58 -17.05
C PRO A 206 -0.81 -3.24 -17.32
N SER A 207 -0.36 -1.98 -17.15
CA SER A 207 0.91 -1.53 -17.77
C SER A 207 2.20 -2.02 -17.10
N THR A 208 2.15 -2.44 -15.83
CA THR A 208 3.34 -2.93 -15.10
C THR A 208 3.61 -4.42 -15.42
N PRO A 209 4.80 -4.96 -15.10
CA PRO A 209 5.03 -6.40 -15.17
C PRO A 209 3.99 -7.21 -14.37
N LEU A 210 3.64 -6.77 -13.16
CA LEU A 210 2.57 -7.37 -12.35
C LEU A 210 1.21 -7.27 -13.06
N GLY A 211 0.89 -6.10 -13.61
CA GLY A 211 -0.31 -5.86 -14.38
C GLY A 211 -0.44 -6.79 -15.58
N SER A 212 0.66 -7.04 -16.28
CA SER A 212 0.71 -7.96 -17.42
C SER A 212 0.45 -9.41 -16.99
N LEU A 213 0.95 -9.84 -15.82
CA LEU A 213 0.64 -11.16 -15.26
C LEU A 213 -0.85 -11.28 -14.90
N ILE A 214 -1.43 -10.26 -14.28
CA ILE A 214 -2.87 -10.24 -13.95
C ILE A 214 -3.72 -10.31 -15.23
N SER A 215 -3.37 -9.55 -16.27
CA SER A 215 -4.07 -9.59 -17.57
C SER A 215 -3.95 -10.94 -18.26
N LYS A 216 -2.80 -11.63 -18.16
CA LYS A 216 -2.61 -12.99 -18.69
C LYS A 216 -3.62 -13.97 -18.10
N TRP A 217 -4.01 -13.77 -16.84
CA TRP A 217 -5.01 -14.58 -16.14
C TRP A 217 -6.40 -13.94 -16.13
N GLU A 218 -6.76 -13.27 -17.23
CA GLU A 218 -8.10 -12.73 -17.51
C GLU A 218 -8.60 -11.80 -16.39
N ASP A 219 -7.71 -10.96 -15.85
CA ASP A 219 -7.96 -9.99 -14.77
C ASP A 219 -8.54 -10.60 -13.48
N LEU A 220 -8.40 -11.92 -13.29
CA LEU A 220 -9.04 -12.68 -12.22
C LEU A 220 -10.58 -12.54 -12.23
N ASN A 221 -11.20 -12.37 -13.40
CA ASN A 221 -12.63 -12.13 -13.56
C ASN A 221 -13.53 -13.20 -12.90
N HIS A 222 -13.05 -14.44 -12.72
CA HIS A 222 -13.80 -15.50 -12.04
C HIS A 222 -13.61 -15.52 -10.51
N CYS A 223 -12.70 -14.69 -9.98
CA CYS A 223 -12.37 -14.58 -8.57
C CYS A 223 -13.00 -13.37 -7.87
N TYR A 224 -13.97 -12.69 -8.47
CA TYR A 224 -14.74 -11.64 -7.80
C TYR A 224 -16.08 -12.19 -7.31
N GLY A 225 -16.03 -13.00 -6.25
CA GLY A 225 -17.18 -13.54 -5.51
C GLY A 225 -17.08 -13.26 -4.01
N THR A 226 -18.11 -13.62 -3.25
CA THR A 226 -18.10 -13.47 -1.78
C THR A 226 -16.98 -14.28 -1.14
N ASP A 227 -16.72 -15.47 -1.67
CA ASP A 227 -15.85 -16.48 -1.07
C ASP A 227 -14.36 -16.22 -1.35
N THR A 228 -14.07 -15.33 -2.30
CA THR A 228 -12.72 -14.92 -2.71
C THR A 228 -12.40 -13.48 -2.31
N ARG A 229 -13.36 -12.77 -1.70
CA ARG A 229 -13.24 -11.34 -1.39
C ARG A 229 -12.00 -11.04 -0.56
N ASP A 230 -11.72 -11.86 0.44
CA ASP A 230 -10.60 -11.62 1.36
C ASP A 230 -9.25 -11.89 0.66
N LEU A 231 -9.17 -12.90 -0.20
CA LEU A 231 -7.98 -13.17 -1.03
C LEU A 231 -7.66 -12.00 -1.95
N MET A 232 -8.69 -11.48 -2.63
CA MET A 232 -8.50 -10.34 -3.54
C MET A 232 -8.20 -9.07 -2.77
N ASN A 233 -8.82 -8.84 -1.60
CA ASN A 233 -8.48 -7.70 -0.74
C ASN A 233 -7.02 -7.77 -0.28
N ASN A 234 -6.54 -8.93 0.13
CA ASN A 234 -5.14 -9.12 0.55
C ASN A 234 -4.18 -8.80 -0.59
N PHE A 235 -4.39 -9.42 -1.75
CA PHE A 235 -3.54 -9.22 -2.92
C PHE A 235 -3.50 -7.75 -3.35
N TRP A 236 -4.67 -7.11 -3.50
CA TRP A 236 -4.74 -5.71 -3.93
C TRP A 236 -4.18 -4.75 -2.88
N SER A 237 -4.29 -5.06 -1.58
CA SER A 237 -3.69 -4.23 -0.53
C SER A 237 -2.18 -4.14 -0.71
N PHE A 238 -1.50 -5.28 -0.85
CA PHE A 238 -0.04 -5.28 -0.98
C PHE A 238 0.42 -4.81 -2.37
N ALA A 239 -0.30 -5.17 -3.44
CA ALA A 239 -0.01 -4.71 -4.80
C ALA A 239 -0.09 -3.18 -4.94
N SER A 240 -1.16 -2.56 -4.42
CA SER A 240 -1.33 -1.11 -4.46
C SER A 240 -0.33 -0.39 -3.55
N LEU A 241 -0.03 -0.93 -2.36
CA LEU A 241 1.00 -0.37 -1.49
C LEU A 241 2.36 -0.38 -2.18
N SER A 242 2.75 -1.53 -2.74
CA SER A 242 4.00 -1.66 -3.48
C SER A 242 4.02 -0.66 -4.65
N PHE A 243 2.95 -0.58 -5.43
CA PHE A 243 2.87 0.37 -6.54
C PHE A 243 3.13 1.81 -6.11
N VAL A 244 2.41 2.29 -5.08
CA VAL A 244 2.52 3.65 -4.59
C VAL A 244 3.87 3.93 -3.94
N ALA A 245 4.45 2.96 -3.22
CA ALA A 245 5.80 3.06 -2.68
C ALA A 245 6.83 3.30 -3.79
N GLY A 246 6.65 2.67 -4.96
CA GLY A 246 7.47 2.90 -6.15
C GLY A 246 7.38 4.36 -6.64
N LEU A 247 6.19 4.96 -6.64
CA LEU A 247 5.97 6.35 -7.05
C LEU A 247 6.64 7.34 -6.09
N ALA A 248 6.51 7.08 -4.78
CA ALA A 248 7.12 7.88 -3.73
C ALA A 248 8.65 7.82 -3.80
N LEU A 249 9.21 6.63 -4.07
CA LEU A 249 10.65 6.41 -4.22
C LEU A 249 11.26 7.26 -5.34
N VAL A 250 10.62 7.28 -6.52
CA VAL A 250 11.06 8.11 -7.65
C VAL A 250 10.64 9.57 -7.51
N ARG A 251 10.06 9.95 -6.36
CA ARG A 251 9.58 11.30 -6.04
C ARG A 251 8.66 11.85 -7.13
N GLN A 252 7.79 11.02 -7.70
CA GLN A 252 6.84 11.43 -8.72
C GLN A 252 5.99 12.60 -8.19
N GLN A 253 6.07 13.76 -8.85
CA GLN A 253 5.45 14.98 -8.34
C GLN A 253 3.96 15.05 -8.66
N GLY A 254 3.54 14.55 -9.82
CA GLY A 254 2.15 14.57 -10.26
C GLY A 254 1.55 13.17 -10.28
N VAL A 255 0.44 12.95 -9.58
CA VAL A 255 -0.32 11.70 -9.61
C VAL A 255 -1.68 11.96 -10.24
N LEU A 256 -1.91 11.42 -11.43
CA LEU A 256 -3.19 11.53 -12.12
C LEU A 256 -4.09 10.36 -11.74
N ALA A 257 -5.31 10.63 -11.29
CA ALA A 257 -6.33 9.62 -11.02
C ALA A 257 -7.57 9.85 -11.90
N LEU A 258 -7.96 8.84 -12.69
CA LEU A 258 -9.17 8.89 -13.52
C LEU A 258 -10.31 8.09 -12.89
N VAL A 259 -11.46 8.73 -12.64
CA VAL A 259 -12.60 8.07 -11.98
C VAL A 259 -13.84 8.11 -12.86
N ASN A 260 -14.35 6.92 -13.17
CA ASN A 260 -15.63 6.69 -13.82
C ASN A 260 -16.47 5.70 -12.98
N LYS A 261 -16.67 6.01 -11.69
CA LYS A 261 -17.55 5.22 -10.82
C LYS A 261 -18.50 6.14 -10.08
N GLU A 262 -19.72 5.66 -9.86
CA GLU A 262 -20.68 6.33 -9.00
C GLU A 262 -20.36 6.10 -7.52
N MET A 263 -20.81 7.01 -6.67
CA MET A 263 -20.71 6.86 -5.21
C MET A 263 -21.62 5.76 -4.65
N ARG A 264 -22.68 5.40 -5.37
CA ARG A 264 -23.70 4.41 -4.98
C ARG A 264 -23.88 3.37 -6.08
N GLY A 265 -24.67 2.34 -5.79
CA GLY A 265 -24.99 1.28 -6.75
C GLY A 265 -24.08 0.05 -6.64
N PRO A 266 -24.26 -0.94 -7.53
CA PRO A 266 -23.61 -2.25 -7.45
C PRO A 266 -22.10 -2.20 -7.74
N ARG A 267 -21.59 -1.12 -8.33
CA ARG A 267 -20.17 -0.93 -8.64
C ARG A 267 -19.65 0.40 -8.10
N ARG A 268 -19.97 0.69 -6.84
CA ARG A 268 -19.63 1.96 -6.18
C ARG A 268 -18.12 2.20 -6.08
N LEU A 269 -17.74 3.48 -6.06
CA LEU A 269 -16.35 3.92 -5.93
C LEU A 269 -15.68 3.39 -4.66
N GLY A 270 -16.39 3.35 -3.53
CA GLY A 270 -15.85 2.86 -2.25
C GLY A 270 -15.44 1.39 -2.23
N GLU A 271 -15.80 0.61 -3.26
CA GLU A 271 -15.37 -0.78 -3.43
C GLU A 271 -14.25 -0.93 -4.48
N SER A 272 -13.79 0.17 -5.07
CA SER A 272 -12.68 0.13 -6.04
C SER A 272 -11.33 -0.09 -5.36
N VAL A 273 -10.39 -0.66 -6.11
CA VAL A 273 -8.97 -0.76 -5.73
C VAL A 273 -8.39 0.62 -5.43
N LEU A 274 -8.70 1.61 -6.28
CA LEU A 274 -8.33 3.02 -6.08
C LEU A 274 -8.70 3.51 -4.67
N ALA A 275 -9.99 3.42 -4.31
CA ALA A 275 -10.47 3.96 -3.05
C ALA A 275 -10.02 3.15 -1.82
N ARG A 276 -9.96 1.81 -1.93
CA ARG A 276 -9.68 0.93 -0.79
C ARG A 276 -8.20 0.70 -0.52
N HIS A 277 -7.35 0.81 -1.53
CA HIS A 277 -5.95 0.39 -1.43
C HIS A 277 -4.98 1.47 -1.93
N GLU A 278 -5.18 2.07 -3.11
CA GLU A 278 -4.22 3.03 -3.67
C GLU A 278 -4.24 4.37 -2.92
N ILE A 279 -5.41 4.97 -2.69
CA ILE A 279 -5.52 6.25 -2.00
C ILE A 279 -5.01 6.16 -0.54
N PRO A 280 -5.39 5.15 0.27
CA PRO A 280 -4.78 4.96 1.58
C PRO A 280 -3.25 4.79 1.51
N SER A 281 -2.74 4.07 0.51
CA SER A 281 -1.29 3.90 0.32
C SER A 281 -0.59 5.22 -0.01
N ILE A 282 -1.24 6.15 -0.74
CA ILE A 282 -0.70 7.51 -0.94
C ILE A 282 -0.56 8.23 0.39
N GLY A 283 -1.60 8.17 1.22
CA GLY A 283 -1.58 8.81 2.53
C GLY A 283 -0.48 8.28 3.43
N LEU A 284 -0.27 6.97 3.42
CA LEU A 284 0.87 6.35 4.12
C LEU A 284 2.20 6.84 3.57
N ALA A 285 2.39 6.84 2.25
CA ALA A 285 3.63 7.29 1.61
C ALA A 285 3.92 8.78 1.89
N ILE A 286 2.89 9.62 2.05
CA ILE A 286 3.06 11.02 2.45
C ILE A 286 3.68 11.12 3.86
N ILE A 287 3.21 10.30 4.79
CA ILE A 287 3.69 10.29 6.18
C ILE A 287 5.08 9.67 6.26
N GLU A 288 5.26 8.46 5.74
CA GLU A 288 6.48 7.66 5.94
C GLU A 288 7.63 8.05 5.00
N ALA A 289 7.34 8.48 3.76
CA ALA A 289 8.37 8.83 2.78
C ALA A 289 8.67 10.35 2.69
N ASP A 290 7.99 11.17 3.50
CA ASP A 290 7.91 12.62 3.33
C ASP A 290 7.62 13.01 1.85
N TRP A 291 6.72 12.26 1.22
CA TRP A 291 6.32 12.49 -0.16
C TRP A 291 5.18 13.51 -0.20
N ALA A 292 5.23 14.48 -1.11
CA ALA A 292 4.24 15.53 -1.21
C ALA A 292 3.78 15.69 -2.67
N PRO A 293 2.99 14.75 -3.19
CA PRO A 293 2.54 14.81 -4.57
C PRO A 293 1.44 15.85 -4.77
N HIS A 294 1.27 16.27 -6.02
CA HIS A 294 0.06 16.88 -6.54
C HIS A 294 -0.83 15.78 -7.13
N VAL A 295 -1.90 15.43 -6.43
CA VAL A 295 -2.92 14.52 -6.93
C VAL A 295 -3.93 15.33 -7.75
N VAL A 296 -4.05 14.99 -9.04
CA VAL A 296 -5.06 15.53 -9.94
C VAL A 296 -6.09 14.43 -10.20
N LEU A 297 -7.28 14.60 -9.67
CA LEU A 297 -8.42 13.72 -9.86
C LEU A 297 -9.26 14.21 -11.04
N VAL A 298 -9.53 13.35 -12.02
CA VAL A 298 -10.49 13.62 -13.10
C VAL A 298 -11.74 12.80 -12.84
N ASP A 299 -12.85 13.45 -12.55
CA ASP A 299 -14.13 12.80 -12.33
C ASP A 299 -14.97 12.83 -13.62
N LEU A 300 -15.04 11.68 -14.29
CA LEU A 300 -15.82 11.51 -15.52
C LEU A 300 -17.34 11.55 -15.29
N LYS A 301 -17.79 11.41 -14.04
CA LYS A 301 -19.19 11.60 -13.65
C LYS A 301 -19.54 13.07 -13.39
N GLY A 302 -18.54 13.95 -13.29
CA GLY A 302 -18.75 15.37 -13.02
C GLY A 302 -19.28 15.64 -11.62
N THR A 303 -18.82 14.87 -10.64
CA THR A 303 -19.25 14.91 -9.24
C THR A 303 -18.09 15.21 -8.28
N CYS A 304 -17.12 16.03 -8.71
CA CYS A 304 -15.91 16.33 -7.95
C CYS A 304 -16.18 16.76 -6.52
N SER A 305 -17.24 17.52 -6.26
CA SER A 305 -17.61 17.96 -4.91
C SER A 305 -17.80 16.80 -3.93
N VAL A 306 -18.26 15.64 -4.40
CA VAL A 306 -18.47 14.43 -3.59
C VAL A 306 -17.29 13.47 -3.74
N THR A 307 -16.87 13.18 -4.98
CA THR A 307 -15.80 12.22 -5.28
C THR A 307 -14.47 12.63 -4.63
N SER A 308 -14.11 13.91 -4.75
CA SER A 308 -12.87 14.46 -4.17
C SER A 308 -12.87 14.36 -2.65
N SER A 309 -13.95 14.82 -2.01
CA SER A 309 -14.08 14.77 -0.54
C SER A 309 -14.05 13.34 -0.03
N PHE A 310 -14.73 12.41 -0.70
CA PHE A 310 -14.71 11.00 -0.36
C PHE A 310 -13.29 10.42 -0.45
N LEU A 311 -12.58 10.59 -1.57
CA LEU A 311 -11.23 10.02 -1.72
C LEU A 311 -10.23 10.67 -0.76
N GLN A 312 -10.28 11.98 -0.54
CA GLN A 312 -9.42 12.64 0.47
C GLN A 312 -9.65 12.07 1.87
N SER A 313 -10.89 11.73 2.22
CA SER A 313 -11.18 11.08 3.52
C SER A 313 -10.55 9.68 3.67
N GLN A 314 -10.17 9.04 2.56
CA GLN A 314 -9.47 7.75 2.55
C GLN A 314 -7.95 7.88 2.61
N LEU A 315 -7.38 9.09 2.45
CA LEU A 315 -5.93 9.31 2.59
C LEU A 315 -5.47 9.00 4.02
N LEU A 316 -6.29 9.35 5.01
CA LEU A 316 -6.02 8.93 6.36
C LEU A 316 -6.43 7.47 6.46
N PRO A 317 -5.52 6.55 6.84
CA PRO A 317 -5.93 5.23 7.29
C PRO A 317 -7.02 5.47 8.32
N SER A 318 -8.20 4.85 8.15
CA SER A 318 -9.35 5.17 8.99
C SER A 318 -8.89 5.22 10.44
N VAL A 319 -9.09 6.36 11.11
CA VAL A 319 -8.62 6.55 12.49
C VAL A 319 -9.18 5.44 13.39
N GLN A 320 -10.35 4.87 13.07
CA GLN A 320 -10.91 3.67 13.72
C GLN A 320 -10.18 2.34 13.45
N LYS A 321 -9.42 2.21 12.36
CA LYS A 321 -8.50 1.07 12.11
C LYS A 321 -7.21 1.25 12.91
N LEU A 322 -6.71 2.50 13.00
CA LEU A 322 -5.59 2.88 13.88
C LEU A 322 -5.96 2.72 15.37
N GLU A 323 -7.09 3.23 15.85
CA GLU A 323 -7.62 3.07 17.22
C GLU A 323 -7.82 1.60 17.62
N ARG A 324 -8.23 0.75 16.68
CA ARG A 324 -8.48 -0.67 16.96
C ARG A 324 -7.21 -1.53 17.02
N HIS A 325 -6.10 -1.07 16.44
CA HIS A 325 -4.85 -1.86 16.36
C HIS A 325 -3.67 -1.22 17.09
N PHE A 326 -3.76 0.08 17.36
CA PHE A 326 -2.75 0.86 18.05
C PHE A 326 -3.46 1.56 19.20
N LEU A 327 -3.09 1.19 20.43
CA LEU A 327 -3.48 1.83 21.68
C LEU A 327 -2.95 3.26 21.74
N VAL A 328 -3.21 4.06 20.71
CA VAL A 328 -2.82 5.45 20.66
C VAL A 328 -3.97 6.23 21.24
N ASP A 329 -3.71 6.80 22.40
CA ASP A 329 -4.55 7.84 22.96
C ASP A 329 -4.47 9.04 22.00
N LEU A 330 -5.45 9.15 21.10
CA LEU A 330 -5.54 10.20 20.09
C LEU A 330 -5.67 11.60 20.69
N ASP A 331 -5.99 11.69 21.98
CA ASP A 331 -5.93 12.94 22.75
C ASP A 331 -4.49 13.42 22.97
N SER A 332 -3.48 12.55 22.77
CA SER A 332 -2.04 12.86 22.90
C SER A 332 -1.30 12.99 21.56
N LEU A 333 -1.88 12.45 20.47
CA LEU A 333 -1.37 12.71 19.12
C LEU A 333 -1.74 14.13 18.76
N ASP A 334 -0.76 15.01 18.90
CA ASP A 334 -0.83 16.39 18.47
C ASP A 334 -1.25 16.41 16.99
N SER A 335 -2.56 16.57 16.72
CA SER A 335 -3.18 16.47 15.39
C SER A 335 -2.39 17.26 14.34
N VAL A 336 -1.78 18.35 14.77
CA VAL A 336 -0.85 19.19 14.00
C VAL A 336 0.29 18.40 13.36
N ARG A 337 0.89 17.40 14.01
CA ARG A 337 2.00 16.60 13.49
C ARG A 337 1.56 15.60 12.41
N LEU A 338 0.42 14.94 12.59
CA LEU A 338 -0.14 14.01 11.59
C LEU A 338 -0.62 14.73 10.33
N PHE A 339 -1.16 15.96 10.46
CA PHE A 339 -1.64 16.73 9.32
C PHE A 339 -0.57 17.56 8.62
N LYS A 340 0.60 17.80 9.25
CA LYS A 340 1.68 18.62 8.67
C LYS A 340 2.21 18.08 7.33
N PRO A 341 2.43 16.76 7.14
CA PRO A 341 2.82 16.21 5.84
C PRO A 341 1.79 16.49 4.74
N PHE A 342 0.49 16.35 5.06
CA PHE A 342 -0.60 16.58 4.12
C PHE A 342 -0.75 18.04 3.69
N LYS A 343 -0.27 19.01 4.48
CA LYS A 343 -0.30 20.43 4.07
C LYS A 343 0.59 20.74 2.86
N ARG A 344 1.60 19.90 2.58
CA ARG A 344 2.49 20.05 1.42
C ARG A 344 1.93 19.39 0.16
N MET A 345 1.05 18.40 0.33
CA MET A 345 0.37 17.75 -0.76
C MET A 345 -0.59 18.74 -1.43
N ARG A 346 -0.72 18.66 -2.75
CA ARG A 346 -1.78 19.35 -3.50
C ARG A 346 -2.82 18.37 -3.97
N TRP A 347 -4.08 18.81 -3.93
CA TRP A 347 -5.20 18.02 -4.43
C TRP A 347 -6.09 18.89 -5.31
N THR A 348 -6.20 18.55 -6.58
CA THR A 348 -7.11 19.20 -7.54
C THR A 348 -8.10 18.17 -8.05
N CYS A 349 -9.36 18.57 -8.22
CA CYS A 349 -10.36 17.77 -8.91
C CYS A 349 -10.89 18.50 -10.13
N VAL A 350 -10.98 17.80 -11.26
CA VAL A 350 -11.45 18.31 -12.55
C VAL A 350 -12.72 17.58 -12.92
N ASP A 351 -13.84 18.31 -12.99
CA ASP A 351 -15.10 17.77 -13.48
C ASP A 351 -15.03 17.58 -15.00
N CYS A 352 -15.14 16.33 -15.44
CA CYS A 352 -15.12 15.96 -16.83
C CYS A 352 -16.43 15.25 -17.19
N ALA A 353 -17.57 15.92 -16.96
CA ALA A 353 -18.88 15.35 -17.29
C ALA A 353 -19.05 15.14 -18.81
N GLU A 354 -19.80 14.11 -19.20
CA GLU A 354 -20.20 13.96 -20.61
C GLU A 354 -21.10 15.12 -21.08
N ALA A 355 -21.97 15.62 -20.20
CA ALA A 355 -22.85 16.75 -20.49
C ALA A 355 -22.10 18.07 -20.79
N SER A 356 -20.85 18.21 -20.33
CA SER A 356 -20.00 19.37 -20.67
C SER A 356 -19.17 19.16 -21.94
N GLY A 357 -19.36 18.04 -22.64
CA GLY A 357 -18.59 17.67 -23.83
C GLY A 357 -17.14 17.29 -23.52
N CYS A 358 -16.82 16.92 -22.28
CA CYS A 358 -15.48 16.50 -21.91
C CYS A 358 -15.19 15.07 -22.40
N SER A 359 -14.01 14.84 -22.98
CA SER A 359 -13.53 13.56 -23.48
C SER A 359 -12.10 13.27 -23.03
N LEU A 360 -11.73 11.99 -23.03
CA LEU A 360 -10.34 11.57 -22.83
C LEU A 360 -9.56 11.76 -24.14
N ASP A 361 -9.21 13.00 -24.44
CA ASP A 361 -8.56 13.42 -25.68
C ASP A 361 -7.34 14.34 -25.46
N GLU A 362 -6.71 14.79 -26.55
CA GLU A 362 -5.55 15.69 -26.52
C GLU A 362 -5.84 17.03 -25.81
N ARG A 363 -7.08 17.52 -25.87
CA ARG A 363 -7.46 18.79 -25.23
C ARG A 363 -7.43 18.64 -23.72
N LEU A 364 -8.03 17.58 -23.20
CA LEU A 364 -7.97 17.28 -21.76
C LEU A 364 -6.52 16.97 -21.34
N ALA A 365 -5.78 16.18 -22.12
CA ALA A 365 -4.40 15.84 -21.82
C ALA A 365 -3.52 17.11 -21.70
N THR A 366 -3.63 18.03 -22.66
CA THR A 366 -2.89 19.31 -22.66
C THR A 366 -3.24 20.16 -21.43
N PHE A 367 -4.50 20.17 -21.01
CA PHE A 367 -4.93 20.86 -19.80
C PHE A 367 -4.31 20.21 -18.55
N LEU A 368 -4.41 18.89 -18.41
CA LEU A 368 -3.89 18.18 -17.24
C LEU A 368 -2.36 18.23 -17.14
N GLN A 369 -1.64 18.21 -18.26
CA GLN A 369 -0.19 18.40 -18.26
C GLN A 369 0.20 19.76 -17.67
N LYS A 370 -0.55 20.82 -17.99
CA LYS A 370 -0.33 22.14 -17.39
C LYS A 370 -0.67 22.15 -15.91
N GLU A 371 -1.77 21.51 -15.51
CA GLU A 371 -2.15 21.40 -14.10
C GLU A 371 -1.09 20.66 -13.27
N LEU A 372 -0.59 19.52 -13.77
CA LEU A 372 0.44 18.71 -13.11
C LEU A 372 1.80 19.43 -13.03
N LEU A 373 2.09 20.35 -13.96
CA LEU A 373 3.31 21.17 -13.97
C LEU A 373 3.17 22.49 -13.20
N SER A 374 1.94 22.90 -12.88
CA SER A 374 1.69 24.15 -12.16
C SER A 374 2.43 24.08 -10.81
N LYS A 375 3.24 25.09 -10.51
CA LYS A 375 3.80 25.26 -9.16
C LYS A 375 2.70 25.80 -8.24
N PRO A 376 2.77 25.57 -6.92
CA PRO A 376 1.87 26.24 -6.00
C PRO A 376 1.98 27.75 -6.19
N ASP A 377 0.85 28.42 -6.40
CA ASP A 377 0.77 29.87 -6.26
C ASP A 377 1.02 30.20 -4.77
N GLY A 378 2.22 30.70 -4.47
CA GLY A 378 2.54 31.29 -3.17
C GLY A 378 3.18 30.38 -2.11
N ILE A 379 4.42 29.94 -2.36
CA ILE A 379 5.43 29.78 -1.30
C ILE A 379 6.58 30.74 -1.58
#